data_AF-Q4T0B8-F1
#
_entry.id   AF-Q4T0B8-F1
#
_cell.length_a   1.000
_cell.length_b   1.000
_cell.length_c   1.000
_cell.angle_alpha   90.00
_cell.angle_beta   90.00
_cell.angle_gamma   90.00
#
_symmetry.space_group_name_H-M   'P 1'
#
loop_
_entity.id
_entity.type
_entity.pdbx_description
1 polymer ?
#
loop_
_entity_poly.entity_id
_entity_poly.type
_entity_poly.pdbx_seq_one_letter_code
_entity_poly.pdbx_strand_id
1 'polypeptide(L)'
;MAHLVSSGDGLVVTVDRESGDVLWSQNYGSPVVGVYLYSGDSLRHAPQLSLAMETLRFLTFSTNNLADSHSTLKWSYQFVKEQ
;
A
#
# COMPACT_ATOMS: atom_id res chain seq x y z
N MET A 1 6.15 -7.36 0.58
CA MET A 1 5.69 -6.06 0.08
C MET A 1 4.26 -6.12 -0.45
N ALA A 2 3.49 -5.07 -0.22
CA ALA A 2 2.17 -4.82 -0.79
C ALA A 2 2.05 -3.34 -1.17
N HIS A 3 1.39 -3.04 -2.29
CA HIS A 3 1.20 -1.67 -2.79
C HIS A 3 -0.25 -1.23 -2.59
N LEU A 4 -0.43 -0.08 -1.94
CA LEU A 4 -1.70 0.57 -1.73
C LEU A 4 -1.68 1.89 -2.50
N VAL A 5 -2.71 2.14 -3.31
CA VAL A 5 -2.80 3.34 -4.13
C VAL A 5 -4.09 4.10 -3.85
N SER A 6 -3.99 5.41 -3.76
CA SER A 6 -5.17 6.26 -3.68
C SER A 6 -5.86 6.34 -5.02
N SER A 7 -7.18 6.16 -5.01
CA SER A 7 -8.01 6.28 -6.22
C SER A 7 -8.09 7.71 -6.78
N GLY A 8 -7.71 8.75 -6.03
CA GLY A 8 -8.03 10.15 -6.36
C GLY A 8 -6.85 11.12 -6.51
N ASP A 9 -5.80 11.00 -5.70
CA ASP A 9 -4.74 12.02 -5.61
C ASP A 9 -3.33 11.54 -5.97
N GLY A 10 -3.13 10.24 -6.19
CA GLY A 10 -1.83 9.70 -6.58
C GLY A 10 -0.89 9.36 -5.41
N LEU A 11 -1.38 9.34 -4.17
CA LEU A 11 -0.65 8.75 -3.05
C LEU A 11 -0.46 7.24 -3.26
N VAL A 12 0.79 6.79 -3.15
CA VAL A 12 1.17 5.38 -3.12
C VAL A 12 1.88 5.11 -1.82
N VAL A 13 1.49 4.02 -1.15
CA VAL A 13 2.10 3.55 0.09
C VAL A 13 2.48 2.09 -0.12
N THR A 14 3.74 1.77 0.14
CA THR A 14 4.22 0.39 0.12
C THR A 14 4.53 -0.05 1.53
N VAL A 15 3.96 -1.19 1.91
CA VAL A 15 4.15 -1.79 3.24
C VAL A 15 4.87 -3.13 3.13
N ASP A 16 5.57 -3.52 4.19
CA ASP A 16 6.00 -4.89 4.36
C ASP A 16 4.77 -5.79 4.57
N ARG A 17 4.78 -6.98 3.96
CA ARG A 17 3.60 -7.87 4.00
C ARG A 17 3.49 -8.61 5.32
N GLU A 18 4.61 -8.89 5.98
CA GLU A 18 4.64 -9.71 7.18
C GLU A 18 4.44 -8.86 8.44
N SER A 19 5.12 -7.73 8.53
CA SER A 19 4.98 -6.81 9.68
C SER A 19 3.86 -5.79 9.51
N GLY A 20 3.55 -5.39 8.27
CA GLY A 20 2.65 -4.27 7.99
C GLY A 20 3.32 -2.89 8.11
N ASP A 21 4.64 -2.85 8.32
CA ASP A 21 5.38 -1.59 8.43
C ASP A 21 5.41 -0.85 7.09
N VAL A 22 5.29 0.48 7.15
CA VAL A 22 5.45 1.33 5.95
C VAL A 22 6.91 1.33 5.53
N LEU A 23 7.18 0.85 4.32
CA LEU A 23 8.52 0.86 3.72
C LEU A 23 8.81 2.20 3.04
N TRP A 24 7.83 2.75 2.32
CA TRP A 24 7.90 4.08 1.72
C TRP A 24 6.52 4.60 1.31
N SER A 25 6.42 5.91 1.16
CA SER A 25 5.24 6.58 0.61
C SER A 25 5.65 7.70 -0.33
N GLN A 26 4.85 7.91 -1.38
CA GLN A 26 5.09 8.95 -2.37
C GLN A 26 3.76 9.45 -2.94
N ASN A 27 3.63 10.77 -3.12
CA ASN A 27 2.52 11.37 -3.84
C ASN A 27 2.98 11.80 -5.24
N TYR A 28 2.27 11.32 -6.28
CA TYR A 28 2.54 11.63 -7.69
C TYR A 28 1.63 12.72 -8.28
N GLY A 29 0.64 13.22 -7.53
CA GLY A 29 -0.25 14.32 -7.94
C GLY A 29 -1.34 13.95 -8.95
N SER A 30 -1.43 12.69 -9.35
CA SER A 30 -2.45 12.14 -10.24
C SER A 30 -2.70 10.67 -9.90
N PRO A 31 -3.95 10.14 -10.03
CA PRO A 31 -4.26 8.75 -9.74
C PRO A 31 -3.30 7.76 -10.41
N VAL A 32 -2.77 6.83 -9.61
CA VAL A 32 -1.88 5.78 -10.11
C VAL A 32 -2.72 4.66 -10.72
N VAL A 33 -2.56 4.48 -12.03
CA VAL A 33 -3.34 3.51 -12.81
C VAL A 33 -2.74 2.10 -12.79
N GLY A 34 -1.49 1.95 -12.35
CA GLY A 34 -0.83 0.65 -12.21
C GLY A 34 0.58 0.77 -11.66
N VAL A 35 1.03 -0.28 -10.99
CA VAL A 35 2.40 -0.44 -10.51
C VAL A 35 3.03 -1.60 -11.29
N TYR A 36 4.26 -1.44 -11.76
CA TYR A 36 4.97 -2.45 -12.52
C TYR A 36 6.34 -2.72 -11.91
N LEU A 37 6.71 -4.00 -11.85
CA LEU A 37 8.04 -4.43 -11.46
C LEU A 37 8.85 -4.70 -12.71
N TYR A 38 10.03 -4.09 -12.78
CA TYR A 38 11.02 -4.42 -13.79
C TYR A 38 11.80 -5.65 -13.31
N SER A 39 11.73 -6.75 -14.06
CA SER A 39 12.39 -8.01 -13.69
C SER A 39 12.95 -8.71 -14.94
N GLY A 40 14.27 -8.90 -14.97
CA GLY A 40 14.99 -9.34 -16.16
C GLY A 40 14.92 -8.27 -17.25
N ASP A 41 14.16 -8.54 -18.31
CA ASP A 41 13.94 -7.66 -19.46
C ASP A 41 12.44 -7.39 -19.71
N SER A 42 11.60 -7.48 -18.66
CA SER A 42 10.16 -7.30 -18.81
C SER A 42 9.53 -6.57 -17.64
N LEU A 43 8.47 -5.81 -17.94
CA LEU A 43 7.60 -5.20 -16.96
C LEU A 43 6.49 -6.19 -16.58
N ARG A 44 6.37 -6.50 -15.29
CA ARG A 44 5.28 -7.32 -14.75
C ARG A 44 4.36 -6.46 -13.92
N HIS A 45 3.05 -6.59 -14.11
CA HIS A 45 2.08 -5.87 -13.29
C HIS A 45 2.18 -6.33 -11.84
N ALA A 46 2.36 -5.39 -10.93
CA ALA A 46 2.41 -5.64 -9.50
C ALA A 46 0.99 -5.64 -8.92
N PRO A 47 0.62 -6.61 -8.07
CA PRO A 47 -0.64 -6.54 -7.35
C PRO A 47 -0.72 -5.27 -6.50
N GLN A 48 -1.77 -4.47 -6.72
CA GLN A 48 -2.05 -3.25 -5.98
C GLN A 48 -3.50 -3.24 -5.49
N LEU A 49 -3.74 -2.57 -4.37
CA LEU A 49 -5.09 -2.31 -3.86
C LEU A 49 -5.39 -0.82 -3.98
N SER A 50 -6.44 -0.48 -4.73
CA SER A 50 -6.93 0.90 -4.81
C SER A 50 -7.90 1.18 -3.66
N LEU A 51 -7.67 2.29 -2.95
CA LEU A 51 -8.48 2.73 -1.80
C LEU A 51 -8.87 4.19 -1.95
N ALA A 52 -10.02 4.56 -1.37
CA ALA A 52 -10.39 5.95 -1.23
C ALA A 52 -9.32 6.72 -0.42
N MET A 53 -9.13 8.01 -0.74
CA MET A 53 -8.07 8.84 -0.16
C MET A 53 -8.05 8.79 1.37
N GLU A 54 -9.20 8.98 2.00
CA GLU A 54 -9.29 8.99 3.46
C GLU A 54 -9.03 7.62 4.08
N THR A 55 -9.47 6.54 3.42
CA THR A 55 -9.19 5.18 3.88
C THR A 55 -7.69 4.90 3.87
N LEU A 56 -7.00 5.23 2.77
CA LEU A 56 -5.54 5.06 2.69
C LEU A 56 -4.82 5.92 3.73
N ARG A 57 -5.28 7.17 3.90
CA ARG A 57 -4.71 8.13 4.85
C ARG A 57 -4.82 7.63 6.28
N PHE A 58 -6.02 7.25 6.71
CA PHE A 58 -6.27 6.66 8.03
C PHE A 58 -5.33 5.47 8.26
N LEU A 59 -5.31 4.54 7.32
CA LEU A 59 -4.50 3.33 7.40
C LEU A 59 -2.99 3.58 7.43
N THR A 60 -2.50 4.66 6.83
CA THR A 60 -1.06 5.01 6.80
C THR A 60 -0.62 5.82 8.02
N PHE A 61 -1.48 6.70 8.53
CA PHE A 61 -1.12 7.59 9.65
C PHE A 61 -1.52 7.02 11.01
N SER A 62 -2.55 6.17 11.07
CA SER A 62 -2.85 5.41 12.28
C SER A 62 -1.72 4.45 12.65
N THR A 63 -0.99 3.88 11.69
CA THR A 63 0.15 2.98 11.97
C THR A 63 1.33 3.73 12.58
N ASN A 64 1.56 4.99 12.20
CA ASN A 64 2.67 5.79 12.73
C ASN A 64 2.39 6.33 14.15
N ASN A 65 1.13 6.61 14.47
CA ASN A 65 0.71 7.02 15.82
C ASN A 65 0.58 5.85 16.81
N LEU A 66 0.85 4.63 16.36
CA LEU A 66 0.65 3.39 17.11
C LEU A 66 1.91 2.91 17.86
N ALA A 67 3.00 3.69 17.81
CA ALA A 67 4.14 3.51 18.71
C ALA A 67 3.75 3.72 20.19
N ASP A 68 2.66 4.44 20.46
CA ASP A 68 2.09 4.61 21.79
C ASP A 68 0.91 3.64 21.98
N SER A 69 1.24 2.41 22.38
CA SER A 69 0.43 1.49 23.19
C SER A 69 -0.99 1.12 22.69
N HIS A 70 -1.13 -0.15 22.24
CA HIS A 70 -2.36 -0.97 22.28
C HIS A 70 -3.48 -0.75 21.24
N SER A 71 -3.18 -0.65 19.94
CA SER A 71 -4.20 -0.87 18.89
C SER A 71 -3.75 -1.85 17.81
N THR A 72 -4.33 -3.05 17.86
CA THR A 72 -4.06 -4.21 17.01
C THR A 72 -4.66 -4.07 15.61
N LEU A 73 -4.30 -3.04 14.84
CA LEU A 73 -4.52 -3.03 13.40
C LEU A 73 -3.43 -3.87 12.73
N LYS A 74 -3.39 -5.17 13.07
CA LYS A 74 -2.58 -6.15 12.35
C LYS A 74 -3.27 -6.39 11.02
N TRP A 75 -2.72 -5.81 9.96
CA TRP A 75 -3.20 -5.94 8.59
C TRP A 75 -3.37 -7.41 8.18
N SER A 76 -4.58 -7.95 8.32
CA SER A 76 -4.92 -9.35 8.01
C SER A 76 -5.62 -9.46 6.65
N TYR A 77 -5.07 -8.84 5.61
CA TYR A 77 -5.60 -9.03 4.26
C TYR A 77 -4.99 -10.29 3.63
N GLN A 78 -5.82 -11.32 3.46
CA GLN A 78 -5.48 -12.56 2.75
C GLN A 78 -5.51 -12.27 1.25
N PHE A 79 -4.34 -12.07 0.63
CA PHE A 79 -4.26 -11.93 -0.83
C PHE A 79 -4.75 -13.22 -1.48
N VAL A 80 -5.78 -13.10 -2.33
CA VAL A 80 -6.20 -14.18 -3.23
C VAL A 80 -5.00 -14.54 -4.10
N LYS A 81 -4.56 -15.80 -4.02
CA LYS A 81 -3.56 -16.32 -4.95
C LYS A 81 -4.20 -16.32 -6.34
N GLU A 82 -3.64 -15.52 -7.24
CA GLU A 82 -3.94 -15.59 -8.66
C GLU A 82 -3.56 -17.00 -9.15
N GLN A 83 -4.52 -17.70 -9.78
CA GLN A 83 -4.36 -19.07 -10.29
C GLN A 83 -3.46 -19.13 -11.51
#